data_AF-A0A7J9V8C0-F1
#
_entry.id   AF-A0A7J9V8C0-F1
#
_cell.length_a   1.000
_cell.length_b   1.000
_cell.length_c   1.000
_cell.angle_alpha   90.00
_cell.angle_beta   90.00
_cell.angle_gamma   90.00
#
_symmetry.space_group_name_H-M   'P 1'
#
loop_
_entity.id
_entity.type
_entity.pdbx_description
1 polymer ?
#
loop_
_entity_poly.entity_id
_entity_poly.type
_entity_poly.pdbx_seq_one_letter_code
_entity_poly.pdbx_strand_id
1 'polypeptide(L)'
;MPSASRVRPVPASDQGRTARGIGYLSRASGCRCAPTSGTSSRRSPMNRARRAVTALAALVLGASLVSAPVASAEPATTVRYPKPATTTTLVGHAFDTCTAPALDKMRAWRSSPYRGVGVYIGGPNRTCAQPELTADWVTEVSHMPWRIIPIYMGLQAPCTIRGAGSVNIDPARPRKQGSASAADAIKQAKAVGILPGSAIYGDMEHYDADNARCRTTVLRYLSAWTNTLHRNGYLSGVYAHLYSGAKHLSEAYYSTRHARPDALWIARWDGDSSLLDWQDIPNNQWARGQRGKQYQGDHNETHGGVTMNIDSDRFHAPVATVSRLPGDQFVTAQRPQRAVEPVPDPSLLSDTPRQITGLAPSG
;
A
#
# COMPACT_ATOMS: atom_id res chain seq x y z
N MET A 1 51.18 4.08 -0.44
CA MET A 1 51.39 4.14 1.03
C MET A 1 50.72 5.40 1.55
N PRO A 2 50.04 5.43 2.71
CA PRO A 2 49.45 4.37 3.57
C PRO A 2 47.89 4.48 3.55
N SER A 3 47.03 3.71 4.19
CA SER A 3 47.05 2.43 4.92
C SER A 3 45.62 1.88 4.82
N ALA A 4 45.45 0.63 4.39
CA ALA A 4 44.15 -0.03 4.30
C ALA A 4 43.96 -0.93 5.53
N SER A 5 42.96 -0.64 6.37
CA SER A 5 42.56 -1.54 7.45
C SER A 5 41.52 -2.53 6.94
N ARG A 6 41.97 -3.77 6.73
CA ARG A 6 41.13 -4.97 6.57
C ARG A 6 40.53 -5.35 7.92
N VAL A 7 39.22 -5.55 7.96
CA VAL A 7 38.56 -6.29 9.05
C VAL A 7 38.33 -7.72 8.57
N ARG A 8 38.93 -8.69 9.26
CA ARG A 8 38.66 -10.13 9.14
C ARG A 8 37.69 -10.58 10.23
N PRO A 9 36.93 -11.67 10.02
CA PRO A 9 35.85 -12.12 10.88
C PRO A 9 36.36 -12.91 12.11
N VAL A 10 35.59 -12.86 13.20
CA VAL A 10 35.81 -13.67 14.42
C VAL A 10 34.90 -14.91 14.39
N PRO A 11 35.40 -16.11 14.76
CA PRO A 11 34.72 -17.39 14.60
C PRO A 11 33.83 -17.78 15.78
N ALA A 12 32.93 -18.74 15.52
CA ALA A 12 32.19 -19.52 16.49
C ALA A 12 33.01 -20.72 16.99
N SER A 13 32.88 -21.03 18.28
CA SER A 13 33.29 -22.29 18.96
C SER A 13 32.67 -22.28 20.37
N ASP A 14 32.34 -23.36 21.06
CA ASP A 14 32.13 -24.77 20.72
C ASP A 14 31.34 -25.38 21.90
N GLN A 15 30.69 -26.51 21.65
CA GLN A 15 29.96 -27.32 22.61
C GLN A 15 30.91 -28.05 23.56
N GLY A 16 30.53 -28.10 24.84
CA GLY A 16 31.12 -29.00 25.85
C GLY A 16 30.07 -29.95 26.41
N ARG A 17 30.17 -31.22 26.02
CA ARG A 17 29.34 -32.37 26.42
C ARG A 17 29.95 -33.04 27.66
N THR A 18 29.15 -33.37 28.68
CA THR A 18 29.39 -34.55 29.55
C THR A 18 28.07 -35.17 30.00
N ALA A 19 28.11 -36.50 30.13
CA ALA A 19 26.99 -37.43 30.24
C ALA A 19 26.98 -38.17 31.60
N ARG A 20 25.98 -39.07 31.75
CA ARG A 20 25.73 -40.11 32.79
C ARG A 20 24.72 -39.66 33.87
N GLY A 21 23.72 -40.45 34.26
CA GLY A 21 23.35 -41.82 33.91
C GLY A 21 22.06 -42.27 34.62
N ILE A 22 21.35 -43.18 33.96
CA ILE A 22 20.75 -44.43 34.48
C ILE A 22 19.92 -44.38 35.79
N GLY A 23 18.66 -44.79 35.68
CA GLY A 23 17.82 -45.18 36.82
C GLY A 23 16.43 -45.65 36.39
N TYR A 24 16.32 -46.91 35.96
CA TYR A 24 15.06 -47.67 35.91
C TYR A 24 14.43 -47.71 37.33
N LEU A 25 13.10 -47.73 37.42
CA LEU A 25 12.35 -48.83 38.05
C LEU A 25 10.84 -48.61 37.98
N SER A 26 10.20 -49.58 37.36
CA SER A 26 8.78 -49.89 37.41
C SER A 26 8.44 -50.53 38.77
N ARG A 27 7.27 -50.23 39.35
CA ARG A 27 6.46 -51.24 40.06
C ARG A 27 5.05 -50.78 40.39
N ALA A 28 4.13 -51.68 40.08
CA ALA A 28 2.72 -51.66 40.37
C ALA A 28 2.40 -52.19 41.79
N SER A 29 1.11 -52.06 42.15
CA SER A 29 0.27 -53.06 42.84
C SER A 29 -0.23 -52.74 44.25
N GLY A 30 -1.56 -52.87 44.41
CA GLY A 30 -2.25 -53.28 45.65
C GLY A 30 -3.52 -52.47 45.95
N CYS A 31 -4.73 -52.87 45.51
CA CYS A 31 -5.69 -53.78 46.21
C CYS A 31 -6.25 -53.21 47.54
N ARG A 32 -7.57 -53.18 47.86
CA ARG A 32 -8.63 -54.21 47.74
C ARG A 32 -10.04 -53.65 48.11
N CYS A 33 -11.07 -54.26 47.51
CA CYS A 33 -12.44 -54.70 47.96
C CYS A 33 -13.33 -53.79 48.86
N ALA A 34 -14.54 -53.35 48.47
CA ALA A 34 -15.84 -54.04 48.19
C ALA A 34 -16.65 -54.41 49.48
N PRO A 35 -17.95 -54.78 49.43
CA PRO A 35 -19.15 -54.22 48.77
C PRO A 35 -20.39 -54.16 49.73
N THR A 36 -21.55 -53.67 49.29
CA THR A 36 -22.86 -54.33 49.59
C THR A 36 -23.97 -53.86 48.64
N SER A 37 -24.71 -54.87 48.19
CA SER A 37 -25.90 -54.89 47.33
C SER A 37 -27.21 -54.69 48.12
N GLY A 38 -28.28 -54.23 47.47
CA GLY A 38 -29.61 -54.20 48.07
C GLY A 38 -30.74 -53.77 47.12
N THR A 39 -31.34 -54.77 46.48
CA THR A 39 -32.61 -54.81 45.71
C THR A 39 -33.79 -53.98 46.24
N SER A 40 -34.68 -53.50 45.36
CA SER A 40 -36.06 -54.05 45.24
C SER A 40 -36.98 -53.19 44.35
N SER A 41 -37.64 -53.87 43.43
CA SER A 41 -38.76 -53.42 42.60
C SER A 41 -40.07 -53.49 43.39
N ARG A 42 -40.91 -52.44 43.34
CA ARG A 42 -42.36 -52.57 43.53
C ARG A 42 -43.11 -51.63 42.59
N ARG A 43 -44.06 -52.21 41.86
CA ARG A 43 -45.06 -51.55 41.01
C ARG A 43 -46.36 -51.29 41.79
N SER A 44 -47.12 -50.33 41.23
CA SER A 44 -48.59 -50.15 41.27
C SER A 44 -49.14 -49.16 42.32
N PRO A 45 -50.36 -48.61 42.13
CA PRO A 45 -50.87 -47.94 40.93
C PRO A 45 -51.60 -46.61 41.26
N MET A 46 -51.98 -45.85 40.22
CA MET A 46 -53.11 -44.90 40.19
C MET A 46 -53.21 -43.79 41.25
N ASN A 47 -52.96 -42.54 40.83
CA ASN A 47 -53.82 -41.41 41.19
C ASN A 47 -53.89 -40.42 40.03
N ARG A 48 -55.01 -40.47 39.30
CA ARG A 48 -55.46 -39.43 38.38
C ARG A 48 -56.13 -38.33 39.22
N ALA A 49 -55.56 -37.12 39.25
CA ALA A 49 -56.34 -35.89 39.27
C ALA A 49 -55.44 -34.65 39.07
N ARG A 50 -55.67 -33.96 37.93
CA ARG A 50 -55.86 -32.49 37.84
C ARG A 50 -54.71 -31.62 38.39
N ARG A 51 -53.96 -30.84 37.60
CA ARG A 51 -54.36 -29.90 36.56
C ARG A 51 -53.10 -29.38 35.82
N ALA A 52 -53.30 -29.13 34.54
CA ALA A 52 -52.48 -28.37 33.59
C ALA A 52 -51.41 -27.44 34.18
N VAL A 53 -50.13 -27.70 33.85
CA VAL A 53 -49.21 -26.81 33.09
C VAL A 53 -48.09 -27.70 32.54
N THR A 54 -48.23 -28.20 31.32
CA THR A 54 -47.11 -28.77 30.52
C THR A 54 -47.45 -28.57 29.05
N ALA A 55 -47.25 -27.35 28.58
CA ALA A 55 -47.05 -27.05 27.16
C ALA A 55 -46.04 -25.90 27.10
N LEU A 56 -45.05 -26.01 26.21
CA LEU A 56 -43.95 -25.08 25.94
C LEU A 56 -42.65 -25.29 26.73
N ALA A 57 -42.08 -26.50 26.69
CA ALA A 57 -40.63 -26.66 26.95
C ALA A 57 -39.96 -27.73 26.07
N ALA A 58 -40.52 -28.05 24.90
CA ALA A 58 -39.99 -29.07 23.99
C ALA A 58 -40.11 -28.68 22.51
N LEU A 59 -39.98 -27.39 22.18
CA LEU A 59 -39.97 -26.90 20.79
C LEU A 59 -39.18 -25.60 20.62
N VAL A 60 -37.99 -25.52 21.22
CA VAL A 60 -37.01 -24.44 20.95
C VAL A 60 -35.65 -24.99 20.47
N LEU A 61 -35.49 -26.31 20.36
CA LEU A 61 -34.23 -26.95 19.94
C LEU A 61 -34.04 -27.08 18.41
N GLY A 62 -34.62 -26.18 17.61
CA GLY A 62 -34.61 -26.36 16.16
C GLY A 62 -34.89 -25.10 15.34
N ALA A 63 -34.27 -23.96 15.66
CA ALA A 63 -34.22 -22.83 14.72
C ALA A 63 -33.10 -21.82 15.03
N SER A 64 -31.95 -22.26 15.56
CA SER A 64 -30.75 -21.41 15.53
C SER A 64 -30.03 -21.64 14.21
N LEU A 65 -30.67 -21.25 13.11
CA LEU A 65 -29.94 -20.96 11.88
C LEU A 65 -29.05 -19.76 12.20
N VAL A 66 -27.82 -20.04 12.63
CA VAL A 66 -26.72 -19.09 12.58
C VAL A 66 -26.66 -18.67 11.12
N SER A 67 -27.24 -17.52 10.81
CA SER A 67 -26.96 -16.82 9.57
C SER A 67 -25.48 -16.46 9.65
N ALA A 68 -24.63 -17.38 9.20
CA ALA A 68 -23.27 -17.03 8.85
C ALA A 68 -23.42 -15.83 7.89
N PRO A 69 -22.78 -14.69 8.15
CA PRO A 69 -22.83 -13.61 7.19
C PRO A 69 -22.34 -14.21 5.89
N VAL A 70 -23.17 -14.17 4.85
CA VAL A 70 -22.75 -14.49 3.50
C VAL A 70 -21.49 -13.68 3.31
N ALA A 71 -20.37 -14.35 3.05
CA ALA A 71 -19.13 -13.66 2.73
C ALA A 71 -19.42 -12.87 1.45
N SER A 72 -19.86 -11.62 1.60
CA SER A 72 -19.88 -10.67 0.51
C SER A 72 -18.46 -10.66 0.00
N ALA A 73 -18.27 -11.21 -1.20
CA ALA A 73 -17.10 -10.89 -2.00
C ALA A 73 -16.96 -9.38 -1.91
N GLU A 74 -15.86 -8.91 -1.33
CA GLU A 74 -15.63 -7.49 -1.20
C GLU A 74 -15.68 -6.96 -2.63
N PRO A 75 -16.65 -6.08 -2.98
CA PRO A 75 -16.78 -5.65 -4.36
C PRO A 75 -15.41 -5.13 -4.75
N ALA A 76 -14.88 -5.60 -5.89
CA ALA A 76 -13.70 -5.01 -6.52
C ALA A 76 -13.90 -3.51 -6.40
N THR A 77 -13.09 -2.84 -5.58
CA THR A 77 -13.42 -1.50 -5.10
C THR A 77 -13.55 -0.65 -6.34
N THR A 78 -14.80 -0.38 -6.74
CA THR A 78 -15.10 0.52 -7.83
C THR A 78 -14.75 1.85 -7.25
N VAL A 79 -13.51 2.26 -7.50
CA VAL A 79 -12.93 3.43 -6.88
C VAL A 79 -13.71 4.63 -7.40
N ARG A 80 -14.72 5.06 -6.64
CA ARG A 80 -15.29 6.39 -6.80
C ARG A 80 -14.27 7.34 -6.18
N TYR A 81 -13.24 7.67 -6.96
CA TYR A 81 -12.32 8.74 -6.64
C TYR A 81 -13.15 10.01 -6.43
N PRO A 82 -13.12 10.67 -5.26
CA PRO A 82 -13.66 12.01 -5.17
C PRO A 82 -12.91 12.88 -6.20
N LYS A 83 -13.59 13.82 -6.86
CA LYS A 83 -13.00 14.65 -7.94
C LYS A 83 -11.60 15.20 -7.57
N PRO A 84 -11.31 15.66 -6.33
CA PRO A 84 -9.96 16.03 -5.91
C PRO A 84 -8.91 14.90 -5.98
N ALA A 85 -9.28 13.65 -5.69
CA ALA A 85 -8.38 12.50 -5.79
C ALA A 85 -7.92 12.22 -7.24
N THR A 86 -8.73 12.62 -8.24
CA THR A 86 -8.31 12.57 -9.65
C THR A 86 -7.40 13.72 -10.06
N THR A 87 -7.19 14.72 -9.20
CA THR A 87 -6.41 15.93 -9.54
C THR A 87 -4.93 15.85 -9.17
N THR A 88 -4.49 14.88 -8.38
CA THR A 88 -3.09 14.78 -7.93
C THR A 88 -2.43 13.47 -8.34
N THR A 89 -2.04 13.40 -9.62
CA THR A 89 -1.13 12.38 -10.17
C THR A 89 0.26 13.00 -10.34
N LEU A 90 1.30 12.21 -10.04
CA LEU A 90 2.67 12.52 -10.45
C LEU A 90 3.01 11.70 -11.70
N VAL A 91 3.50 12.38 -12.73
CA VAL A 91 4.13 11.78 -13.91
C VAL A 91 5.54 12.33 -14.02
N GLY A 92 6.55 11.48 -13.84
CA GLY A 92 7.95 11.88 -13.95
C GLY A 92 8.84 11.28 -12.87
N HIS A 93 10.04 11.84 -12.75
CA HIS A 93 11.01 11.42 -11.74
C HIS A 93 10.61 11.95 -10.36
N ALA A 94 10.79 11.10 -9.35
CA ALA A 94 10.72 11.44 -7.94
C ALA A 94 11.99 10.97 -7.25
N PHE A 95 12.17 11.40 -6.02
CA PHE A 95 13.14 10.81 -5.12
C PHE A 95 12.53 10.71 -3.73
N ASP A 96 13.06 9.86 -2.88
CA ASP A 96 12.78 9.90 -1.46
C ASP A 96 14.07 10.05 -0.65
N THR A 97 13.90 10.55 0.57
CA THR A 97 14.99 10.79 1.51
C THR A 97 14.54 10.34 2.88
N CYS A 98 15.47 9.80 3.67
CA CYS A 98 15.16 9.36 5.01
C CYS A 98 14.55 10.48 5.88
N THR A 99 15.08 11.71 5.80
CA THR A 99 14.54 12.91 6.48
C THR A 99 14.03 13.91 5.45
N ALA A 100 12.81 14.44 5.63
CA ALA A 100 12.24 15.49 4.80
C ALA A 100 13.27 16.64 4.60
N PRO A 101 13.60 17.02 3.36
CA PRO A 101 14.63 18.04 3.14
C PRO A 101 14.18 19.42 3.59
N ALA A 102 15.08 20.22 4.16
CA ALA A 102 14.81 21.62 4.47
C ALA A 102 14.42 22.44 3.23
N LEU A 103 13.66 23.52 3.41
CA LEU A 103 13.08 24.30 2.30
C LEU A 103 14.13 24.91 1.36
N ASP A 104 15.31 25.25 1.87
CA ASP A 104 16.42 25.75 1.05
C ASP A 104 16.96 24.67 0.09
N LYS A 105 17.10 23.42 0.55
CA LYS A 105 17.43 22.27 -0.29
C LYS A 105 16.34 22.06 -1.34
N MET A 106 15.08 22.09 -0.94
CA MET A 106 13.93 21.95 -1.86
C MET A 106 13.93 23.05 -2.94
N ARG A 107 14.32 24.28 -2.60
CA ARG A 107 14.46 25.39 -3.57
C ARG A 107 15.62 25.18 -4.54
N ALA A 108 16.79 24.76 -4.05
CA ALA A 108 17.99 24.51 -4.86
C ALA A 108 17.78 23.34 -5.83
N TRP A 109 17.15 22.27 -5.36
CA TRP A 109 16.89 21.06 -6.12
C TRP A 109 15.80 21.20 -7.19
N ARG A 110 15.15 22.36 -7.33
CA ARG A 110 14.29 22.65 -8.49
C ARG A 110 15.05 22.56 -9.83
N SER A 111 16.38 22.69 -9.78
CA SER A 111 17.28 22.48 -10.92
C SER A 111 17.44 21.02 -11.34
N SER A 112 17.02 20.07 -10.50
CA SER A 112 17.06 18.63 -10.77
C SER A 112 15.95 18.19 -11.77
N PRO A 113 16.04 16.99 -12.35
CA PRO A 113 14.96 16.43 -13.18
C PRO A 113 13.73 15.97 -12.36
N TYR A 114 13.83 15.94 -11.03
CA TYR A 114 12.78 15.42 -10.15
C TYR A 114 11.63 16.41 -9.97
N ARG A 115 10.40 15.89 -9.87
CA ARG A 115 9.17 16.66 -9.55
C ARG A 115 8.32 16.00 -8.46
N GLY A 116 8.79 14.87 -7.91
CA GLY A 116 8.22 14.22 -6.73
C GLY A 116 9.23 14.11 -5.59
N VAL A 117 8.73 14.19 -4.36
CA VAL A 117 9.50 13.94 -3.13
C VAL A 117 8.73 12.99 -2.21
N GLY A 118 9.34 11.86 -1.87
CA GLY A 118 8.87 10.93 -0.87
C GLY A 118 9.19 11.40 0.54
N VAL A 119 8.20 11.35 1.43
CA VAL A 119 8.35 11.75 2.85
C VAL A 119 7.68 10.76 3.78
N TYR A 120 8.41 10.34 4.82
CA TYR A 120 7.93 9.37 5.80
C TYR A 120 7.04 10.05 6.86
N ILE A 121 5.73 10.02 6.65
CA ILE A 121 4.75 10.68 7.52
C ILE A 121 4.60 10.00 8.89
N GLY A 122 4.97 8.71 9.01
CA GLY A 122 4.95 8.02 10.29
C GLY A 122 5.13 6.51 10.20
N GLY A 123 4.72 5.83 11.26
CA GLY A 123 4.77 4.38 11.40
C GLY A 123 5.86 3.90 12.39
N PRO A 124 5.64 2.75 13.04
CA PRO A 124 6.50 2.25 14.12
C PRO A 124 7.89 1.81 13.66
N ASN A 125 8.09 1.58 12.36
CA ASN A 125 9.38 1.22 11.80
C ASN A 125 10.09 2.41 11.13
N ARG A 126 9.54 3.64 11.22
CA ARG A 126 10.21 4.82 10.68
C ARG A 126 11.49 5.08 11.47
N THR A 127 12.63 5.09 10.78
CA THR A 127 13.97 5.17 11.39
C THR A 127 14.48 6.60 11.52
N CYS A 128 14.18 7.47 10.56
CA CYS A 128 14.62 8.86 10.60
C CYS A 128 13.61 9.79 11.29
N ALA A 129 14.16 10.73 12.06
CA ALA A 129 13.41 11.87 12.55
C ALA A 129 12.95 12.75 11.37
N GLN A 130 11.83 13.44 11.55
CA GLN A 130 11.26 14.34 10.55
C GLN A 130 11.10 15.76 11.10
N PRO A 131 12.20 16.46 11.48
CA PRO A 131 12.11 17.79 12.07
C PRO A 131 11.50 18.82 11.11
N GLU A 132 11.70 18.65 9.80
CA GLU A 132 11.20 19.57 8.78
C GLU A 132 9.74 19.31 8.39
N LEU A 133 9.23 18.08 8.59
CA LEU A 133 7.91 17.69 8.09
C LEU A 133 6.78 18.27 8.96
N THR A 134 6.39 19.49 8.65
CA THR A 134 5.30 20.24 9.28
C THR A 134 4.21 20.61 8.26
N ALA A 135 3.07 21.12 8.73
CA ALA A 135 2.04 21.65 7.84
C ALA A 135 2.53 22.84 7.00
N ASP A 136 3.38 23.70 7.57
CA ASP A 136 3.99 24.82 6.86
C ASP A 136 4.95 24.32 5.78
N TRP A 137 5.76 23.31 6.09
CA TRP A 137 6.64 22.69 5.10
C TRP A 137 5.86 22.09 3.93
N VAL A 138 4.78 21.34 4.22
CA VAL A 138 3.92 20.76 3.19
C VAL A 138 3.33 21.86 2.31
N THR A 139 2.90 22.96 2.90
CA THR A 139 2.36 24.13 2.17
C THR A 139 3.42 24.76 1.27
N GLU A 140 4.59 25.09 1.83
CA GLU A 140 5.70 25.74 1.10
C GLU A 140 6.24 24.87 -0.04
N VAL A 141 6.42 23.56 0.21
CA VAL A 141 6.85 22.62 -0.85
C VAL A 141 5.78 22.47 -1.92
N SER A 142 4.49 22.59 -1.58
CA SER A 142 3.39 22.50 -2.55
C SER A 142 3.23 23.74 -3.43
N HIS A 143 3.78 24.89 -3.02
CA HIS A 143 3.93 26.11 -3.84
C HIS A 143 5.15 26.05 -4.77
N MET A 144 6.07 25.12 -4.53
CA MET A 144 7.14 24.79 -5.45
C MET A 144 6.64 23.76 -6.49
N PRO A 145 7.38 23.49 -7.59
CA PRO A 145 6.98 22.48 -8.58
C PRO A 145 7.16 21.03 -8.10
N TRP A 146 6.89 20.77 -6.81
CA TRP A 146 6.99 19.46 -6.18
C TRP A 146 5.61 18.79 -6.06
N ARG A 147 5.64 17.46 -5.99
CA ARG A 147 4.53 16.60 -5.60
C ARG A 147 5.01 15.75 -4.42
N ILE A 148 4.22 15.71 -3.36
CA ILE A 148 4.58 14.98 -2.15
C ILE A 148 4.03 13.56 -2.24
N ILE A 149 4.86 12.56 -1.99
CA ILE A 149 4.49 11.14 -1.93
C ILE A 149 4.52 10.73 -0.44
N PRO A 150 3.37 10.58 0.24
CA PRO A 150 3.33 10.23 1.65
C PRO A 150 3.65 8.75 1.86
N ILE A 151 4.66 8.46 2.67
CA ILE A 151 5.13 7.11 2.99
C ILE A 151 4.84 6.80 4.45
N TYR A 152 4.24 5.64 4.72
CA TYR A 152 3.98 5.17 6.06
C TYR A 152 4.77 3.89 6.33
N MET A 153 5.79 3.99 7.17
CA MET A 153 6.67 2.88 7.52
C MET A 153 6.07 2.02 8.64
N GLY A 154 5.06 1.25 8.21
CA GLY A 154 4.18 0.44 9.05
C GLY A 154 4.84 -0.81 9.63
N LEU A 155 4.01 -1.75 10.10
CA LEU A 155 4.49 -3.03 10.61
C LEU A 155 5.00 -3.88 9.44
N GLN A 156 6.08 -4.61 9.67
CA GLN A 156 6.72 -5.42 8.64
C GLN A 156 6.27 -6.87 8.65
N ALA A 157 6.50 -7.57 7.54
CA ALA A 157 6.16 -8.99 7.42
C ALA A 157 6.81 -9.81 8.57
N PRO A 158 6.13 -10.84 9.11
CA PRO A 158 6.70 -11.68 10.16
C PRO A 158 8.02 -12.37 9.75
N CYS A 159 8.20 -12.58 8.45
CA CYS A 159 9.38 -13.16 7.82
C CYS A 159 10.23 -12.10 7.09
N THR A 160 10.19 -10.84 7.55
CA THR A 160 10.99 -9.76 6.97
C THR A 160 12.48 -10.08 7.02
N ILE A 161 13.20 -9.65 5.99
CA ILE A 161 14.66 -9.79 5.93
C ILE A 161 15.40 -8.53 6.39
N ARG A 162 14.70 -7.50 6.89
CA ARG A 162 15.29 -6.27 7.44
C ARG A 162 16.13 -6.48 8.72
N GLY A 163 16.11 -7.68 9.29
CA GLY A 163 16.86 -8.02 10.49
C GLY A 163 16.10 -7.74 11.80
N ALA A 164 16.80 -8.01 12.91
CA ALA A 164 16.27 -7.84 14.27
C ALA A 164 15.96 -6.37 14.57
N GLY A 165 14.84 -6.11 15.26
CA GLY A 165 14.40 -4.77 15.64
C GLY A 165 13.21 -4.23 14.85
N SER A 166 12.81 -4.90 13.76
CA SER A 166 11.57 -4.57 13.06
C SER A 166 10.35 -4.88 13.92
N VAL A 167 9.42 -3.94 14.01
CA VAL A 167 8.09 -4.16 14.59
C VAL A 167 7.24 -4.90 13.56
N ASN A 168 7.03 -6.19 13.79
CA ASN A 168 6.42 -7.08 12.81
C ASN A 168 4.91 -7.26 13.04
N ILE A 169 4.20 -7.61 11.97
CA ILE A 169 2.79 -8.01 12.01
C ILE A 169 2.67 -9.26 12.91
N ASP A 170 1.72 -9.23 13.84
CA ASP A 170 1.29 -10.38 14.62
C ASP A 170 0.39 -11.25 13.71
N PRO A 171 0.81 -12.48 13.35
CA PRO A 171 0.03 -13.35 12.47
C PRO A 171 -1.37 -13.69 13.01
N ALA A 172 -1.62 -13.54 14.31
CA ALA A 172 -2.94 -13.76 14.89
C ALA A 172 -3.91 -12.61 14.61
N ARG A 173 -3.42 -11.39 14.32
CA ARG A 173 -4.25 -10.19 14.19
C ARG A 173 -3.89 -9.27 13.00
N PRO A 174 -3.54 -9.78 11.81
CA PRO A 174 -3.06 -8.96 10.70
C PRO A 174 -4.08 -7.91 10.24
N ARG A 175 -5.38 -8.27 10.21
CA ARG A 175 -6.43 -7.33 9.80
C ARG A 175 -6.58 -6.18 10.80
N LYS A 176 -6.54 -6.47 12.10
CA LYS A 176 -6.64 -5.44 13.15
C LYS A 176 -5.46 -4.47 13.07
N GLN A 177 -4.24 -5.00 12.88
CA GLN A 177 -3.04 -4.18 12.75
C GLN A 177 -3.03 -3.38 11.45
N GLY A 178 -3.49 -3.94 10.32
CA GLY A 178 -3.60 -3.22 9.05
C GLY A 178 -4.53 -2.02 9.13
N SER A 179 -5.71 -2.19 9.75
CA SER A 179 -6.63 -1.09 10.00
C SER A 179 -6.04 -0.04 10.95
N ALA A 180 -5.32 -0.47 12.00
CA ALA A 180 -4.70 0.45 12.95
C ALA A 180 -3.58 1.29 12.30
N SER A 181 -2.74 0.65 11.47
CA SER A 181 -1.71 1.35 10.69
C SER A 181 -2.31 2.37 9.73
N ALA A 182 -3.37 2.02 8.99
CA ALA A 182 -4.03 2.97 8.10
C ALA A 182 -4.66 4.15 8.88
N ALA A 183 -5.27 3.89 10.03
CA ALA A 183 -5.84 4.94 10.87
C ALA A 183 -4.75 5.89 11.41
N ASP A 184 -3.60 5.37 11.84
CA ASP A 184 -2.46 6.19 12.23
C ASP A 184 -1.89 6.97 11.04
N ALA A 185 -1.71 6.33 9.88
CA ALA A 185 -1.24 7.02 8.68
C ALA A 185 -2.15 8.20 8.27
N ILE A 186 -3.47 8.04 8.35
CA ILE A 186 -4.44 9.12 8.12
C ILE A 186 -4.26 10.23 9.17
N LYS A 187 -4.08 9.87 10.44
CA LYS A 187 -3.85 10.85 11.51
C LYS A 187 -2.59 11.67 11.24
N GLN A 188 -1.48 11.01 10.88
CA GLN A 188 -0.22 11.68 10.54
C GLN A 188 -0.36 12.57 9.30
N ALA A 189 -1.01 12.07 8.26
CA ALA A 189 -1.29 12.83 7.03
C ALA A 189 -2.07 14.12 7.34
N LYS A 190 -3.15 14.02 8.12
CA LYS A 190 -3.95 15.19 8.54
C LYS A 190 -3.14 16.18 9.36
N ALA A 191 -2.27 15.71 10.25
CA ALA A 191 -1.45 16.57 11.10
C ALA A 191 -0.50 17.49 10.31
N VAL A 192 -0.12 17.09 9.09
CA VAL A 192 0.74 17.88 8.19
C VAL A 192 -0.02 18.47 6.99
N GLY A 193 -1.36 18.46 7.01
CA GLY A 193 -2.17 19.11 5.97
C GLY A 193 -2.42 18.28 4.69
N ILE A 194 -2.15 16.98 4.70
CA ILE A 194 -2.47 16.08 3.59
C ILE A 194 -3.95 15.67 3.67
N LEU A 195 -4.70 16.01 2.63
CA LEU A 195 -6.17 15.95 2.60
C LEU A 195 -6.70 14.58 2.13
N PRO A 196 -7.97 14.25 2.43
CA PRO A 196 -8.67 13.17 1.74
C PRO A 196 -8.59 13.32 0.22
N GLY A 197 -8.52 12.19 -0.48
CA GLY A 197 -8.22 12.07 -1.91
C GLY A 197 -6.74 11.80 -2.20
N SER A 198 -5.86 12.02 -1.22
CA SER A 198 -4.44 11.66 -1.32
C SER A 198 -4.23 10.15 -1.36
N ALA A 199 -3.22 9.71 -2.11
CA ALA A 199 -2.62 8.39 -1.90
C ALA A 199 -1.66 8.42 -0.70
N ILE A 200 -1.69 7.35 0.11
CA ILE A 200 -0.71 7.07 1.15
C ILE A 200 -0.10 5.71 0.84
N TYR A 201 1.23 5.64 0.75
CA TYR A 201 1.97 4.41 0.44
C TYR A 201 2.36 3.72 1.74
N GLY A 202 1.73 2.57 2.01
CA GLY A 202 2.16 1.68 3.08
C GLY A 202 3.43 0.96 2.65
N ASP A 203 4.50 1.11 3.42
CA ASP A 203 5.80 0.50 3.14
C ASP A 203 5.84 -0.93 3.70
N MET A 204 5.86 -1.90 2.78
CA MET A 204 6.01 -3.32 3.07
C MET A 204 7.30 -3.83 2.43
N GLU A 205 8.32 -3.90 3.25
CA GLU A 205 9.68 -4.21 2.83
C GLU A 205 9.86 -5.66 2.40
N HIS A 206 11.04 -5.98 1.87
CA HIS A 206 11.32 -7.33 1.42
C HIS A 206 11.19 -8.37 2.56
N TYR A 207 10.72 -9.54 2.19
CA TYR A 207 10.46 -10.67 3.08
C TYR A 207 10.54 -11.97 2.30
N ASP A 208 10.69 -13.09 3.00
CA ASP A 208 10.70 -14.43 2.40
C ASP A 208 9.39 -14.73 1.66
N ALA A 209 9.45 -14.69 0.33
CA ALA A 209 8.30 -14.84 -0.53
C ALA A 209 7.72 -16.26 -0.53
N ASP A 210 8.54 -17.27 -0.22
CA ASP A 210 8.14 -18.67 -0.26
C ASP A 210 7.40 -19.10 1.03
N ASN A 211 7.44 -18.26 2.07
CA ASN A 211 6.71 -18.49 3.31
C ASN A 211 5.21 -18.19 3.16
N ALA A 212 4.42 -19.24 2.88
CA ALA A 212 2.97 -19.13 2.66
C ALA A 212 2.19 -18.50 3.85
N ARG A 213 2.62 -18.75 5.10
CA ARG A 213 2.00 -18.15 6.29
C ARG A 213 2.29 -16.65 6.35
N CYS A 214 3.51 -16.26 6.03
CA CYS A 214 3.94 -14.88 5.98
C CYS A 214 3.19 -14.12 4.86
N ARG A 215 3.16 -14.65 3.64
CA ARG A 215 2.36 -14.15 2.53
C ARG A 215 0.91 -13.90 2.93
N THR A 216 0.25 -14.91 3.52
CA THR A 216 -1.15 -14.80 3.94
C THR A 216 -1.35 -13.69 4.98
N THR A 217 -0.39 -13.54 5.89
CA THR A 217 -0.40 -12.51 6.93
C THR A 217 -0.30 -11.11 6.31
N VAL A 218 0.66 -10.92 5.38
CA VAL A 218 0.86 -9.65 4.67
C VAL A 218 -0.36 -9.27 3.83
N LEU A 219 -0.92 -10.20 3.04
CA LEU A 219 -2.11 -9.92 2.22
C LEU A 219 -3.35 -9.56 3.07
N ARG A 220 -3.51 -10.16 4.26
CA ARG A 220 -4.59 -9.79 5.21
C ARG A 220 -4.36 -8.41 5.82
N TYR A 221 -3.12 -8.06 6.13
CA TYR A 221 -2.73 -6.75 6.64
C TYR A 221 -2.96 -5.66 5.59
N LEU A 222 -2.43 -5.83 4.37
CA LEU A 222 -2.54 -4.85 3.28
C LEU A 222 -3.98 -4.70 2.76
N SER A 223 -4.79 -5.77 2.79
CA SER A 223 -6.23 -5.66 2.51
C SER A 223 -6.95 -4.80 3.55
N ALA A 224 -6.65 -4.95 4.84
CA ALA A 224 -7.26 -4.13 5.89
C ALA A 224 -6.77 -2.68 5.88
N TRP A 225 -5.49 -2.45 5.53
CA TRP A 225 -4.93 -1.14 5.22
C TRP A 225 -5.73 -0.44 4.13
N THR A 226 -5.87 -1.10 2.97
CA THR A 226 -6.59 -0.59 1.80
C THR A 226 -8.03 -0.23 2.14
N ASN A 227 -8.78 -1.16 2.73
CA ASN A 227 -10.17 -0.95 3.10
C ASN A 227 -10.35 0.21 4.08
N THR A 228 -9.39 0.41 4.99
CA THR A 228 -9.47 1.49 5.98
C THR A 228 -9.18 2.84 5.35
N LEU A 229 -8.19 2.94 4.44
CA LEU A 229 -7.96 4.16 3.67
C LEU A 229 -9.18 4.55 2.84
N HIS A 230 -9.76 3.59 2.10
CA HIS A 230 -10.94 3.83 1.27
C HIS A 230 -12.13 4.33 2.07
N ARG A 231 -12.44 3.71 3.21
CA ARG A 231 -13.51 4.16 4.12
C ARG A 231 -13.32 5.58 4.66
N ASN A 232 -12.08 6.08 4.67
CA ASN A 232 -11.74 7.42 5.13
C ASN A 232 -11.46 8.39 3.99
N GLY A 233 -11.75 8.02 2.74
CA GLY A 233 -11.61 8.88 1.57
C GLY A 233 -10.17 9.05 1.08
N TYR A 234 -9.24 8.17 1.44
CA TYR A 234 -7.86 8.14 0.94
C TYR A 234 -7.66 6.99 -0.04
N LEU A 235 -6.65 7.12 -0.90
CA LEU A 235 -6.22 6.06 -1.80
C LEU A 235 -5.12 5.21 -1.16
N SER A 236 -5.15 3.92 -1.44
CA SER A 236 -4.19 2.95 -0.95
C SER A 236 -3.05 2.78 -1.95
N GLY A 237 -1.89 3.35 -1.63
CA GLY A 237 -0.63 2.96 -2.24
C GLY A 237 0.05 1.87 -1.41
N VAL A 238 0.85 1.03 -2.07
CA VAL A 238 1.79 0.14 -1.37
C VAL A 238 3.16 0.25 -2.02
N TYR A 239 4.19 0.49 -1.21
CA TYR A 239 5.57 0.25 -1.59
C TYR A 239 5.92 -1.20 -1.24
N ALA A 240 6.50 -1.94 -2.20
CA ALA A 240 6.93 -3.31 -1.96
C ALA A 240 8.05 -3.75 -2.90
N HIS A 241 8.91 -4.63 -2.40
CA HIS A 241 9.95 -5.26 -3.22
C HIS A 241 9.36 -6.14 -4.32
N LEU A 242 9.97 -6.09 -5.52
CA LEU A 242 9.51 -6.80 -6.72
C LEU A 242 9.25 -8.29 -6.44
N TYR A 243 10.22 -8.97 -5.84
CA TYR A 243 10.22 -10.42 -5.67
C TYR A 243 9.44 -10.93 -4.45
N SER A 244 8.79 -10.06 -3.66
CA SER A 244 7.93 -10.50 -2.55
C SER A 244 6.57 -9.80 -2.55
N GLY A 245 6.44 -8.63 -1.91
CA GLY A 245 5.17 -7.96 -1.71
C GLY A 245 4.50 -7.57 -3.03
N ALA A 246 5.26 -7.06 -4.00
CA ALA A 246 4.73 -6.66 -5.30
C ALA A 246 4.22 -7.87 -6.09
N LYS A 247 5.02 -8.94 -6.18
CA LYS A 247 4.62 -10.24 -6.75
C LYS A 247 3.33 -10.76 -6.09
N HIS A 248 3.26 -10.81 -4.77
CA HIS A 248 2.08 -11.33 -4.05
C HIS A 248 0.83 -10.47 -4.25
N LEU A 249 0.97 -9.15 -4.34
CA LEU A 249 -0.14 -8.25 -4.68
C LEU A 249 -0.60 -8.47 -6.12
N SER A 250 0.32 -8.72 -7.06
CA SER A 250 0.01 -9.02 -8.45
C SER A 250 -0.73 -10.35 -8.61
N GLU A 251 -0.29 -11.40 -7.92
CA GLU A 251 -1.00 -12.69 -7.87
C GLU A 251 -2.39 -12.57 -7.25
N ALA A 252 -2.57 -11.65 -6.30
CA ALA A 252 -3.84 -11.36 -5.64
C ALA A 252 -4.68 -10.28 -6.36
N TYR A 253 -4.24 -9.76 -7.51
CA TYR A 253 -4.81 -8.55 -8.13
C TYR A 253 -6.32 -8.66 -8.43
N TYR A 254 -6.79 -9.84 -8.84
CA TYR A 254 -8.20 -10.12 -9.12
C TYR A 254 -8.90 -10.88 -7.99
N SER A 255 -8.30 -10.94 -6.80
CA SER A 255 -8.90 -11.63 -5.65
C SER A 255 -10.18 -10.94 -5.22
N THR A 256 -11.22 -11.72 -4.94
CA THR A 256 -12.45 -11.26 -4.27
C THR A 256 -12.36 -11.30 -2.74
N ARG A 257 -11.22 -11.77 -2.20
CA ARG A 257 -10.98 -11.94 -0.75
C ARG A 257 -10.05 -10.90 -0.15
N HIS A 258 -9.26 -10.24 -0.99
CA HIS A 258 -8.29 -9.23 -0.60
C HIS A 258 -8.54 -7.96 -1.38
N ALA A 259 -8.80 -6.87 -0.65
CA ALA A 259 -8.85 -5.54 -1.25
C ALA A 259 -7.52 -5.21 -1.92
N ARG A 260 -7.61 -4.77 -3.17
CA ARG A 260 -6.46 -4.40 -3.99
C ARG A 260 -6.07 -2.94 -3.75
N PRO A 261 -4.78 -2.62 -3.52
CA PRO A 261 -4.34 -1.23 -3.45
C PRO A 261 -4.56 -0.51 -4.79
N ASP A 262 -4.83 0.79 -4.74
CA ASP A 262 -5.02 1.65 -5.90
C ASP A 262 -3.74 1.85 -6.70
N ALA A 263 -2.57 1.84 -6.04
CA ALA A 263 -1.28 2.04 -6.68
C ALA A 263 -0.21 1.13 -6.10
N LEU A 264 0.76 0.76 -6.94
CA LEU A 264 1.90 -0.05 -6.57
C LEU A 264 3.20 0.71 -6.89
N TRP A 265 4.04 0.89 -5.87
CA TRP A 265 5.39 1.41 -5.97
C TRP A 265 6.37 0.26 -5.72
N ILE A 266 7.20 -0.07 -6.70
CA ILE A 266 8.08 -1.23 -6.63
C ILE A 266 9.50 -0.85 -6.24
N ALA A 267 10.08 -1.55 -5.28
CA ALA A 267 11.53 -1.55 -5.08
C ALA A 267 12.19 -2.55 -6.04
N ARG A 268 13.02 -2.03 -6.94
CA ARG A 268 13.89 -2.83 -7.82
C ARG A 268 15.06 -1.97 -8.30
N TRP A 269 16.21 -2.13 -7.65
CA TRP A 269 17.41 -1.32 -7.88
C TRP A 269 18.24 -1.83 -9.08
N ASP A 270 17.69 -1.69 -10.28
CA ASP A 270 18.33 -2.11 -11.54
C ASP A 270 18.81 -0.94 -12.42
N GLY A 271 18.64 0.30 -11.94
CA GLY A 271 18.97 1.51 -12.70
C GLY A 271 17.97 1.85 -13.83
N ASP A 272 16.96 1.01 -14.06
CA ASP A 272 15.96 1.23 -15.11
C ASP A 272 14.72 1.92 -14.54
N SER A 273 14.39 3.10 -15.02
CA SER A 273 13.20 3.83 -14.58
C SER A 273 11.88 3.32 -15.19
N SER A 274 11.90 2.29 -16.04
CA SER A 274 10.70 1.74 -16.68
C SER A 274 9.60 1.34 -15.69
N LEU A 275 8.39 1.81 -15.98
CA LEU A 275 7.18 1.43 -15.26
C LEU A 275 6.44 0.25 -15.91
N LEU A 276 7.09 -0.47 -16.81
CA LEU A 276 6.55 -1.60 -17.55
C LEU A 276 7.54 -2.78 -17.51
N ASP A 277 7.07 -3.93 -17.96
CA ASP A 277 7.89 -5.14 -18.18
C ASP A 277 8.59 -5.64 -16.90
N TRP A 278 7.90 -5.46 -15.77
CA TRP A 278 8.31 -6.00 -14.49
C TRP A 278 8.06 -7.50 -14.45
N GLN A 279 9.08 -8.24 -13.99
CA GLN A 279 8.97 -9.68 -13.82
C GLN A 279 7.78 -10.03 -12.91
N ASP A 280 6.99 -11.00 -13.34
CA ASP A 280 5.80 -11.52 -12.65
C ASP A 280 4.67 -10.50 -12.39
N ILE A 281 4.75 -9.28 -12.95
CA ILE A 281 3.73 -8.23 -12.76
C ILE A 281 3.25 -7.69 -14.11
N PRO A 282 2.17 -8.25 -14.66
CA PRO A 282 1.65 -7.89 -15.98
C PRO A 282 1.36 -6.39 -16.16
N ASN A 283 1.69 -5.85 -17.34
CA ASN A 283 1.51 -4.43 -17.66
C ASN A 283 0.05 -3.94 -17.62
N ASN A 284 -0.92 -4.85 -17.74
CA ASN A 284 -2.35 -4.51 -17.63
C ASN A 284 -2.80 -4.29 -16.16
N GLN A 285 -1.98 -4.67 -15.18
CA GLN A 285 -2.24 -4.40 -13.77
C GLN A 285 -1.68 -3.03 -13.38
N TRP A 286 -2.51 -2.23 -12.69
CA TRP A 286 -2.19 -0.83 -12.34
C TRP A 286 -1.84 0.04 -13.57
N ALA A 287 -2.36 -0.32 -14.75
CA ALA A 287 -2.00 0.29 -16.03
C ALA A 287 -2.50 1.75 -16.20
N ARG A 288 -3.44 2.19 -15.35
CA ARG A 288 -4.13 3.49 -15.51
C ARG A 288 -3.51 4.59 -14.66
N GLY A 289 -2.18 4.72 -14.73
CA GLY A 289 -1.46 5.70 -13.92
C GLY A 289 -1.48 5.35 -12.43
N GLN A 290 -1.07 4.12 -12.11
CA GLN A 290 -1.09 3.57 -10.75
C GLN A 290 0.24 2.87 -10.42
N ARG A 291 1.32 3.22 -11.11
CA ARG A 291 2.62 2.55 -11.04
C ARG A 291 3.74 3.52 -10.65
N GLY A 292 4.55 3.12 -9.68
CA GLY A 292 5.81 3.76 -9.32
C GLY A 292 6.93 2.71 -9.22
N LYS A 293 8.18 3.15 -9.32
CA LYS A 293 9.36 2.29 -9.16
C LYS A 293 10.49 3.08 -8.54
N GLN A 294 11.05 2.56 -7.44
CA GLN A 294 12.36 2.94 -6.93
C GLN A 294 13.39 2.11 -7.69
N TYR A 295 14.12 2.78 -8.60
CA TYR A 295 15.03 2.12 -9.54
C TYR A 295 16.50 2.21 -9.11
N GLN A 296 16.82 3.06 -8.14
CA GLN A 296 18.16 3.21 -7.59
C GLN A 296 18.05 3.54 -6.10
N GLY A 297 18.76 2.76 -5.27
CA GLY A 297 18.80 2.96 -3.83
C GLY A 297 19.87 3.98 -3.43
N ASP A 298 20.07 4.16 -2.13
CA ASP A 298 20.94 5.15 -1.48
C ASP A 298 22.15 5.57 -2.32
N HIS A 299 22.14 6.82 -2.78
CA HIS A 299 23.28 7.45 -3.44
C HIS A 299 23.23 8.97 -3.27
N ASN A 300 24.34 9.63 -3.54
CA ASN A 300 24.41 11.09 -3.50
C ASN A 300 24.19 11.69 -4.88
N GLU A 301 23.32 12.68 -4.97
CA GLU A 301 23.24 13.58 -6.12
C GLU A 301 23.45 15.03 -5.68
N THR A 302 23.90 15.87 -6.62
CA THR A 302 24.11 17.30 -6.39
C THR A 302 23.34 18.10 -7.43
N HIS A 303 22.42 18.96 -6.97
CA HIS A 303 21.62 19.85 -7.80
C HIS A 303 21.58 21.24 -7.20
N GLY A 304 21.73 22.28 -8.03
CA GLY A 304 21.73 23.67 -7.56
C GLY A 304 22.80 23.95 -6.50
N GLY A 305 23.93 23.24 -6.55
CA GLY A 305 25.03 23.34 -5.58
C GLY A 305 24.79 22.62 -4.25
N VAL A 306 23.68 21.90 -4.07
CA VAL A 306 23.33 21.20 -2.83
C VAL A 306 23.37 19.69 -3.05
N THR A 307 24.12 18.96 -2.21
CA THR A 307 24.15 17.50 -2.20
C THR A 307 23.13 16.92 -1.24
N MET A 308 22.39 15.90 -1.68
CA MET A 308 21.55 15.07 -0.82
C MET A 308 21.78 13.60 -1.10
N ASN A 309 21.65 12.77 -0.06
CA ASN A 309 21.55 11.34 -0.19
C ASN A 309 20.07 11.00 -0.45
N ILE A 310 19.80 10.28 -1.53
CA ILE A 310 18.45 9.99 -2.02
C ILE A 310 18.34 8.53 -2.49
N ASP A 311 17.10 8.06 -2.58
CA ASP A 311 16.68 7.00 -3.49
C ASP A 311 16.03 7.64 -4.73
N SER A 312 16.25 7.08 -5.93
CA SER A 312 15.65 7.60 -7.17
C SER A 312 14.45 6.80 -7.62
N ASP A 313 13.40 7.52 -8.01
CA ASP A 313 12.11 6.98 -8.37
C ASP A 313 11.58 7.47 -9.71
N ARG A 314 10.69 6.67 -10.29
CA ARG A 314 9.80 7.05 -11.39
C ARG A 314 8.36 6.81 -10.99
N PHE A 315 7.49 7.75 -11.30
CA PHE A 315 6.06 7.67 -10.98
C PHE A 315 5.19 7.99 -12.20
N HIS A 316 4.13 7.21 -12.35
CA HIS A 316 2.87 7.56 -13.00
C HIS A 316 1.79 7.03 -12.07
N ALA A 317 1.53 7.74 -10.97
CA ALA A 317 0.68 7.27 -9.88
C ALA A 317 0.05 8.43 -9.08
N PRO A 318 -1.07 8.20 -8.35
CA PRO A 318 -1.61 9.19 -7.43
C PRO A 318 -0.66 9.48 -6.27
N VAL A 319 -0.68 10.72 -5.80
CA VAL A 319 0.18 11.26 -4.74
C VAL A 319 -0.64 12.16 -3.80
N ALA A 320 -0.01 12.95 -2.93
CA ALA A 320 -0.72 13.81 -1.99
C ALA A 320 -1.59 14.87 -2.70
N THR A 321 -2.82 15.02 -2.21
CA THR A 321 -3.66 16.20 -2.36
C THR A 321 -3.45 17.10 -1.13
N VAL A 322 -3.13 18.36 -1.40
CA VAL A 322 -2.84 19.40 -0.39
C VAL A 322 -3.66 20.64 -0.73
N SER A 323 -4.03 21.43 0.28
CA SER A 323 -4.65 22.73 0.03
C SER A 323 -3.69 23.60 -0.76
N ARG A 324 -4.08 24.03 -1.97
CA ARG A 324 -3.43 25.14 -2.66
C ARG A 324 -4.34 26.35 -2.58
N LEU A 325 -3.76 27.53 -2.32
CA LEU A 325 -4.50 28.77 -2.48
C LEU A 325 -4.95 28.90 -3.95
N PRO A 326 -6.15 29.44 -4.23
CA PRO A 326 -6.62 29.65 -5.60
C PRO A 326 -5.67 30.60 -6.34
N GLY A 327 -4.93 30.08 -7.34
CA GLY A 327 -4.02 30.87 -8.17
C GLY A 327 -3.03 30.04 -9.00
N ASP A 328 -2.58 28.90 -8.48
CA ASP A 328 -1.60 28.03 -9.15
C ASP A 328 -2.26 26.95 -10.02
N GLN A 329 -2.95 27.39 -11.08
CA GLN A 329 -3.14 26.51 -12.22
C GLN A 329 -1.84 26.45 -12.99
N PHE A 330 -1.16 25.30 -12.92
CA PHE A 330 -0.15 24.96 -13.90
C PHE A 330 -0.78 25.16 -15.28
N VAL A 331 -0.21 26.07 -16.07
CA VAL A 331 -0.41 26.10 -17.51
C VAL A 331 0.00 24.72 -17.99
N THR A 332 -0.99 23.84 -18.15
CA THR A 332 -0.82 22.68 -19.01
C THR A 332 -0.46 23.28 -20.36
N ALA A 333 0.68 22.89 -20.91
CA ALA A 333 0.98 23.18 -22.30
C ALA A 333 -0.09 22.48 -23.15
N GLN A 334 -1.24 23.15 -23.32
CA GLN A 334 -2.16 22.86 -24.38
C GLN A 334 -1.36 23.13 -25.64
N ARG A 335 -0.95 22.04 -26.31
CA ARG A 335 -0.58 22.08 -27.71
C ARG A 335 -1.65 22.92 -28.42
N PRO A 336 -1.30 24.00 -29.13
CA PRO A 336 -2.31 24.82 -29.79
C PRO A 336 -3.11 23.89 -30.70
N GLN A 337 -4.40 23.79 -30.43
CA GLN A 337 -5.32 23.18 -31.37
C GLN A 337 -5.21 24.02 -32.62
N ARG A 338 -4.63 23.45 -33.68
CA ARG A 338 -4.67 24.05 -35.01
C ARG A 338 -6.14 24.29 -35.30
N ALA A 339 -6.52 25.55 -35.53
CA ALA A 339 -7.86 25.90 -35.93
C ALA A 339 -8.24 25.00 -37.11
N VAL A 340 -9.32 24.24 -36.96
CA VAL A 340 -9.95 23.58 -38.09
C VAL A 340 -10.52 24.72 -38.93
N GLU A 341 -9.91 24.98 -40.08
CA GLU A 341 -10.48 25.91 -41.06
C GLU A 341 -11.90 25.43 -41.40
N PRO A 342 -12.88 26.36 -41.45
CA PRO A 342 -14.23 26.00 -41.85
C PRO A 342 -14.20 25.47 -43.30
N VAL A 343 -14.82 24.31 -43.50
CA VAL A 343 -15.09 23.76 -44.83
C VAL A 343 -15.91 24.81 -45.60
N PRO A 344 -15.47 25.26 -46.79
CA PRO A 344 -16.23 26.24 -47.55
C PRO A 344 -17.57 25.66 -48.01
N ASP A 345 -18.60 26.47 -47.85
CA ASP A 345 -19.98 26.20 -48.27
C ASP A 345 -20.04 25.96 -49.79
N PRO A 346 -20.54 24.80 -50.26
CA PRO A 346 -20.61 24.49 -51.69
C PRO A 346 -21.67 25.32 -52.46
N SER A 347 -22.39 26.23 -51.80
CA SER A 347 -23.45 27.04 -52.43
C SER A 347 -22.98 28.33 -53.12
N LEU A 348 -21.68 28.60 -53.22
CA LEU A 348 -21.14 29.84 -53.84
C LEU A 348 -20.45 29.65 -55.22
N LEU A 349 -20.77 28.57 -55.96
CA LEU A 349 -20.26 28.37 -57.33
C LEU A 349 -21.37 28.50 -58.39
N SER A 350 -21.73 29.74 -58.71
CA SER A 350 -22.43 30.19 -59.93
C SER A 350 -22.65 31.70 -59.75
N ASP A 351 -22.26 32.64 -60.59
CA ASP A 351 -22.14 32.74 -62.03
C ASP A 351 -21.28 33.98 -62.34
N THR A 352 -20.44 33.96 -63.39
CA THR A 352 -20.35 34.99 -64.45
C THR A 352 -19.15 34.75 -65.41
N PRO A 353 -19.20 35.26 -66.67
CA PRO A 353 -18.57 34.63 -67.83
C PRO A 353 -17.21 35.21 -68.21
N ARG A 354 -16.37 34.38 -68.84
CA ARG A 354 -15.16 34.81 -69.56
C ARG A 354 -15.54 35.72 -70.72
N GLN A 355 -15.15 36.99 -70.66
CA GLN A 355 -14.83 37.76 -71.86
C GLN A 355 -13.34 37.66 -72.15
N ILE A 356 -13.03 37.26 -73.39
CA ILE A 356 -11.70 37.32 -73.98
C ILE A 356 -11.66 38.60 -74.80
N THR A 357 -10.79 39.53 -74.42
CA THR A 357 -10.31 40.60 -75.31
C THR A 357 -8.81 40.67 -75.17
N GLY A 358 -8.11 40.19 -76.21
CA GLY A 358 -6.72 40.52 -76.41
C GLY A 358 -6.57 41.94 -76.94
N LEU A 359 -5.41 42.52 -76.70
CA LEU A 359 -4.80 43.57 -77.52
C LEU A 359 -3.34 43.77 -77.07
N ALA A 360 -2.40 43.46 -77.97
CA ALA A 360 -1.10 44.13 -78.01
C ALA A 360 -1.30 45.57 -78.54
N PRO A 361 -0.34 46.50 -78.36
CA PRO A 361 0.74 46.57 -79.35
C PRO A 361 2.11 47.01 -78.80
N SER A 362 3.07 46.92 -79.72
CA SER A 362 4.46 47.38 -79.71
C SER A 362 4.61 48.90 -79.54
N GLY A 363 5.75 49.33 -78.96
CA GLY A 363 6.21 50.73 -78.95
C GLY A 363 6.59 51.22 -77.58
#